data_AF-A0A6M3M228-F1
#
_entry.id   AF-A0A6M3M228-F1
#
_cell.length_a   1.000
_cell.length_b   1.000
_cell.length_c   1.000
_cell.angle_alpha   90.00
_cell.angle_beta   90.00
_cell.angle_gamma   90.00
#
_symmetry.space_group_name_H-M   'P 1'
#
loop_
_entity.id
_entity.type
_entity.pdbx_description
1 polymer ?
#
loop_
_entity_poly.entity_id
_entity_poly.type
_entity_poly.pdbx_seq_one_letter_code
_entity_poly.pdbx_strand_id
1 'polypeptide(L)'
;MLMAESSFDDLQLLSQEDLIVEVLRKILKTHAELIRRQEANRSFLKNLCSLSVETRVWWILFESSGAQRFTDILPVAGCSRAKLSDVLRELLKAGLVRMVENRYQAISPISLFELNI
;
A
#
# COMPACT_ATOMS: atom_id res chain seq x y z
N MET A 1 -38.33 -13.53 -47.32
CA MET A 1 -37.34 -14.23 -46.48
C MET A 1 -36.25 -13.22 -46.13
N LEU A 2 -36.50 -12.33 -45.16
CA LEU A 2 -35.60 -11.21 -44.76
C LEU A 2 -35.74 -10.87 -43.25
N MET A 3 -36.37 -11.74 -42.46
CA MET A 3 -36.69 -11.51 -41.04
C MET A 3 -35.73 -12.22 -40.07
N ALA A 4 -34.79 -13.02 -40.57
CA ALA A 4 -33.91 -13.84 -39.75
C ALA A 4 -32.55 -13.17 -39.44
N GLU A 5 -32.11 -12.20 -40.25
CA GLU A 5 -30.79 -11.57 -40.10
C GLU A 5 -30.77 -10.55 -38.94
N SER A 6 -31.80 -9.70 -38.80
CA SER A 6 -31.90 -8.76 -37.67
C SER A 6 -31.98 -9.46 -36.31
N SER A 7 -32.71 -10.58 -36.23
CA SER A 7 -32.85 -11.36 -34.99
C SER A 7 -31.54 -12.02 -34.55
N PHE A 8 -30.64 -12.34 -35.49
CA PHE A 8 -29.37 -13.01 -35.16
C PHE A 8 -28.32 -12.00 -34.67
N ASP A 9 -28.30 -10.80 -35.24
CA ASP A 9 -27.46 -9.68 -34.78
C ASP A 9 -27.86 -9.23 -33.36
N ASP A 10 -29.16 -9.15 -33.08
CA ASP A 10 -29.67 -8.79 -31.74
C ASP A 10 -29.28 -9.83 -30.67
N LEU A 11 -29.30 -11.13 -31.01
CA LEU A 11 -28.89 -12.21 -30.10
C LEU A 11 -27.37 -12.22 -29.85
N GLN A 12 -26.56 -11.90 -30.87
CA GLN A 12 -25.11 -11.74 -30.68
C GLN A 12 -24.79 -10.55 -29.79
N LEU A 13 -25.48 -9.41 -29.97
CA LEU A 13 -25.33 -8.23 -29.11
C LEU A 13 -25.68 -8.54 -27.65
N LEU A 14 -26.81 -9.20 -27.40
CA LEU A 14 -27.19 -9.62 -26.04
C LEU A 14 -26.14 -10.55 -25.41
N SER A 15 -25.55 -11.48 -26.19
CA SER A 15 -24.49 -12.36 -25.68
C SER A 15 -23.19 -11.62 -25.34
N GLN A 16 -22.86 -10.55 -26.08
CA GLN A 16 -21.70 -9.71 -25.80
C GLN A 16 -21.94 -8.84 -24.57
N GLU A 17 -23.15 -8.28 -24.42
CA GLU A 17 -23.54 -7.53 -23.22
C GLU A 17 -23.47 -8.41 -21.96
N ASP A 18 -24.00 -9.62 -22.02
CA ASP A 18 -23.94 -10.58 -20.91
C ASP A 18 -22.48 -10.93 -20.54
N LEU A 19 -21.62 -11.15 -21.55
CA LEU A 19 -20.20 -11.42 -21.34
C LEU A 19 -19.48 -10.22 -20.70
N ILE A 20 -19.77 -9.00 -21.17
CA ILE A 20 -19.21 -7.76 -20.60
C ILE A 20 -19.63 -7.61 -19.14
N VAL A 21 -20.92 -7.83 -18.84
CA VAL A 21 -21.46 -7.76 -17.47
C VAL A 21 -20.80 -8.81 -16.58
N GLU A 22 -20.61 -10.03 -17.06
CA GLU A 22 -19.93 -11.08 -16.30
C GLU A 22 -18.47 -10.73 -16.00
N VAL A 23 -17.74 -10.24 -17.01
CA VAL A 23 -16.34 -9.81 -16.85
C VAL A 23 -16.23 -8.65 -15.86
N LEU A 24 -17.10 -7.64 -15.96
CA LEU A 24 -17.13 -6.51 -15.02
C LEU A 24 -17.41 -6.98 -13.59
N ARG A 25 -18.38 -7.90 -13.39
CA ARG A 25 -18.64 -8.49 -12.07
C ARG A 25 -17.41 -9.22 -11.52
N LYS A 26 -16.71 -9.99 -12.36
CA LYS A 26 -15.49 -10.70 -11.97
C LYS A 26 -14.36 -9.75 -11.59
N ILE A 27 -14.17 -8.66 -12.35
CA ILE A 27 -13.19 -7.61 -12.05
C ILE A 27 -13.52 -6.95 -10.72
N LEU A 28 -14.77 -6.53 -10.50
CA LEU A 28 -15.21 -5.90 -9.26
C LEU A 28 -15.00 -6.81 -8.05
N LYS A 29 -15.36 -8.09 -8.16
CA LYS A 29 -15.14 -9.08 -7.10
C LYS A 29 -13.65 -9.27 -6.79
N THR A 30 -12.82 -9.35 -7.82
CA THR A 30 -11.36 -9.50 -7.67
C THR A 30 -10.76 -8.26 -7.02
N HIS A 31 -11.18 -7.07 -7.43
CA HIS A 31 -10.73 -5.81 -6.86
C HIS A 31 -11.11 -5.68 -5.37
N ALA A 32 -12.35 -6.01 -5.01
CA ALA A 32 -12.79 -6.03 -3.62
C ALA A 32 -11.96 -7.00 -2.75
N GLU A 33 -11.65 -8.17 -3.31
CA GLU A 33 -10.80 -9.15 -2.65
C GLU A 33 -9.36 -8.65 -2.45
N LEU A 34 -8.78 -7.99 -3.45
CA LEU A 34 -7.45 -7.40 -3.36
C LEU A 34 -7.39 -6.32 -2.28
N ILE A 35 -8.37 -5.42 -2.22
CA ILE A 35 -8.47 -4.40 -1.16
C ILE A 35 -8.53 -5.05 0.21
N ARG A 36 -9.40 -6.06 0.37
CA ARG A 36 -9.56 -6.78 1.64
C ARG A 36 -8.26 -7.41 2.12
N ARG A 37 -7.50 -8.03 1.21
CA ARG A 37 -6.19 -8.62 1.52
C ARG A 37 -5.15 -7.57 1.83
N GLN A 38 -5.15 -6.46 1.09
CA GLN A 38 -4.24 -5.34 1.35
C GLN A 38 -4.45 -4.77 2.76
N GLU A 39 -5.71 -4.57 3.16
CA GLU A 39 -6.04 -4.08 4.51
C GLU A 39 -5.66 -5.09 5.60
N ALA A 40 -5.92 -6.39 5.39
CA ALA A 40 -5.51 -7.43 6.32
C ALA A 40 -3.97 -7.47 6.49
N ASN A 41 -3.22 -7.39 5.39
CA ASN A 41 -1.76 -7.35 5.41
C ASN A 41 -1.24 -6.08 6.10
N ARG A 42 -1.87 -4.93 5.85
CA ARG A 42 -1.54 -3.65 6.50
C ARG A 42 -1.73 -3.74 8.00
N SER A 43 -2.87 -4.27 8.46
CA SER A 43 -3.16 -4.48 9.88
C SER A 43 -2.18 -5.44 10.54
N PHE A 44 -1.87 -6.56 9.85
CA PHE A 44 -0.86 -7.51 10.32
C PHE A 44 0.52 -6.85 10.49
N LEU A 45 0.99 -6.12 9.47
CA LEU A 45 2.28 -5.42 9.53
C LEU A 45 2.32 -4.36 10.64
N LYS A 46 1.24 -3.60 10.81
CA LYS A 46 1.12 -2.64 11.93
C LYS A 46 1.27 -3.34 13.28
N ASN A 47 0.61 -4.47 13.48
CA ASN A 47 0.71 -5.24 14.71
C ASN A 47 2.11 -5.80 14.92
N LEU A 48 2.73 -6.37 13.89
CA LEU A 48 4.10 -6.86 13.92
C LEU A 48 5.09 -5.74 14.29
N CYS A 49 4.97 -4.58 13.63
CA CYS A 49 5.82 -3.43 13.87
C CYS A 49 5.60 -2.79 15.24
N SER A 50 4.46 -3.04 15.90
CA SER A 50 4.17 -2.50 17.23
C SER A 50 5.01 -3.15 18.35
N LEU A 51 5.63 -4.31 18.08
CA LEU A 51 6.38 -5.12 19.06
C LEU A 51 7.70 -4.50 19.52
N SER A 52 8.31 -3.63 18.71
CA SER A 52 9.52 -2.87 19.09
C SER A 52 9.37 -1.39 18.77
N VAL A 53 10.12 -0.54 19.46
CA VAL A 53 10.08 0.91 19.22
C VAL A 53 10.64 1.22 17.83
N GLU A 54 11.70 0.53 17.44
CA GLU A 54 12.41 0.66 16.17
C GLU A 54 11.47 0.40 15.00
N THR A 55 10.83 -0.77 14.99
CA THR A 55 9.90 -1.16 13.93
C THR A 55 8.65 -0.29 13.90
N ARG A 56 8.21 0.21 15.06
CA ARG A 56 7.06 1.10 15.16
C ARG A 56 7.36 2.46 14.55
N VAL A 57 8.51 3.05 14.87
CA VAL A 57 8.94 4.32 14.28
C VAL A 57 9.07 4.18 12.76
N TRP A 58 9.66 3.09 12.28
CA TRP A 58 9.70 2.81 10.85
C TRP A 58 8.30 2.71 10.22
N TRP A 59 7.37 1.99 10.87
CA TRP A 59 5.99 1.86 10.39
C TRP A 59 5.28 3.22 10.31
N ILE A 60 5.43 4.09 11.32
CA ILE A 60 4.86 5.44 11.32
C ILE A 60 5.32 6.23 10.09
N LEU A 61 6.60 6.16 9.77
CA LEU A 61 7.17 6.82 8.60
C LEU A 61 6.63 6.21 7.29
N PHE A 62 6.57 4.88 7.23
CA PHE A 62 6.06 4.15 6.06
C PHE A 62 4.59 4.46 5.77
N GLU A 63 3.74 4.41 6.79
CA GLU A 63 2.30 4.66 6.69
C GLU A 63 1.98 6.09 6.23
N SER A 64 2.82 7.06 6.61
CA SER A 64 2.60 8.47 6.25
C SER A 64 2.81 8.79 4.77
N SER A 65 3.38 7.86 3.99
CA SER A 65 3.66 8.02 2.54
C SER A 65 4.50 9.25 2.16
N GLY A 66 5.08 9.95 3.14
CA GLY A 66 5.76 11.24 2.95
C GLY A 66 6.84 11.49 4.00
N ALA A 67 7.57 12.59 3.82
CA ALA A 67 8.65 12.96 4.74
C ALA A 67 8.08 13.68 5.98
N GLN A 68 8.44 13.21 7.18
CA GLN A 68 7.94 13.67 8.48
C GLN A 68 9.03 14.41 9.27
N ARG A 69 8.67 15.46 10.00
CA ARG A 69 9.62 16.11 10.92
C ARG A 69 9.73 15.28 12.20
N PHE A 70 10.86 15.43 12.88
CA PHE A 70 11.07 14.82 14.20
C PHE A 70 9.93 15.15 15.18
N THR A 71 9.43 16.39 15.14
CA THR A 71 8.33 16.88 15.98
C THR A 71 7.00 16.19 15.70
N ASP A 72 6.79 15.70 14.49
CA ASP A 72 5.54 15.07 14.06
C ASP A 72 5.55 13.58 14.46
N ILE A 73 6.74 12.96 14.46
CA ILE A 73 6.95 11.55 14.82
C ILE A 73 6.91 11.35 16.34
N LEU A 74 7.54 12.25 17.11
CA LEU A 74 7.67 12.14 18.57
C LEU A 74 6.36 11.84 19.32
N PRO A 75 5.24 12.55 19.08
CA PRO A 75 4.00 12.30 19.82
C PRO A 75 3.37 10.93 19.54
N VAL A 76 3.61 10.36 18.36
CA VAL A 76 3.01 9.08 17.94
C VAL A 76 3.96 7.88 18.09
N ALA A 77 5.26 8.11 18.24
CA ALA A 77 6.27 7.06 18.42
C ALA A 77 6.14 6.31 19.76
N GLY A 78 5.60 6.96 20.79
CA GLY A 78 5.46 6.38 22.12
C GLY A 78 6.80 6.07 22.80
N CYS A 79 7.82 6.89 22.54
CA CYS A 79 9.15 6.77 23.16
C CYS A 79 9.72 8.15 23.53
N SER A 80 10.81 8.17 24.31
CA SER A 80 11.48 9.41 24.69
C SER A 80 12.16 10.09 23.50
N ARG A 81 12.42 11.40 23.60
CA ARG A 81 13.16 12.15 22.58
C ARG A 81 14.54 11.54 22.30
N ALA A 82 15.28 11.15 23.33
CA ALA A 82 16.59 10.53 23.17
C ALA A 82 16.49 9.19 22.42
N LYS A 83 15.53 8.34 22.81
CA LYS A 83 15.30 7.06 22.14
C LYS A 83 14.89 7.25 20.69
N LEU A 84 14.02 8.20 20.37
CA LEU A 84 13.65 8.49 18.98
C LEU A 84 14.86 8.93 18.15
N SER A 85 15.72 9.79 18.69
CA SER A 85 16.97 10.20 18.00
C SER A 85 17.90 9.03 17.73
N ASP A 86 18.03 8.09 18.67
CA ASP A 86 18.84 6.89 18.47
C ASP A 86 18.22 5.97 17.42
N VAL A 87 16.92 5.72 17.51
CA VAL A 87 16.18 4.88 16.55
C VAL A 87 16.29 5.43 15.13
N LEU A 88 16.04 6.73 14.92
CA LEU A 88 16.14 7.34 13.59
C LEU A 88 17.56 7.26 13.03
N ARG A 89 18.58 7.38 13.88
CA ARG A 89 19.98 7.21 13.48
C ARG A 89 20.26 5.79 13.01
N GLU A 90 19.78 4.79 13.73
CA GLU A 90 19.96 3.38 13.35
C GLU A 90 19.16 3.04 12.08
N LEU A 91 17.94 3.55 11.92
CA LEU A 91 17.15 3.38 10.70
C LEU A 91 17.80 4.03 9.46
N LEU A 92 18.45 5.19 9.64
CA LEU A 92 19.25 5.84 8.58
C LEU A 92 20.46 4.99 8.20
N LYS A 93 21.21 4.49 9.19
CA LYS A 93 22.37 3.61 8.96
C LYS A 93 21.98 2.32 8.24
N ALA A 94 20.82 1.76 8.57
CA ALA A 94 20.28 0.56 7.94
C ALA A 94 19.71 0.81 6.53
N GLY A 95 19.64 2.06 6.07
CA GLY A 95 19.05 2.40 4.76
C GLY A 95 17.53 2.18 4.69
N LEU A 96 16.84 2.09 5.83
CA LEU A 96 15.39 1.90 5.89
C LEU A 96 14.62 3.24 5.85
N VAL A 97 15.32 4.32 6.18
CA VAL A 97 14.84 5.70 6.17
C VAL A 97 15.88 6.56 5.47
N ARG A 98 15.43 7.62 4.81
CA ARG A 98 16.27 8.68 4.25
C ARG A 98 15.88 10.05 4.79
N MET A 99 16.81 10.99 4.70
CA MET A 99 16.53 12.40 4.94
C MET A 99 16.17 13.09 3.63
N VAL A 100 15.06 13.81 3.63
CA VAL A 100 14.68 14.74 2.56
C VAL A 100 14.62 16.12 3.20
N GLU A 101 15.57 16.99 2.83
CA GLU A 101 15.83 18.25 3.53
C GLU A 101 16.11 18.00 5.03
N ASN A 102 15.14 18.29 5.91
CA ASN A 102 15.21 18.09 7.36
C ASN A 102 14.09 17.16 7.87
N ARG A 103 13.63 16.25 7.02
CA ARG A 103 12.52 15.34 7.30
C ARG A 103 12.92 13.89 7.04
N TYR A 104 12.38 12.99 7.83
CA TYR A 104 12.61 11.55 7.73
C TYR A 104 11.54 10.92 6.85
N GLN A 105 11.94 10.10 5.88
CA GLN A 105 11.04 9.38 5.00
C GLN A 105 11.44 7.91 4.96
N ALA A 106 10.49 7.00 5.20
CA ALA A 106 10.73 5.57 5.02
C ALA A 106 11.01 5.27 3.54
N ILE A 107 11.96 4.39 3.28
CA ILE A 107 12.19 3.86 1.94
C ILE A 107 11.23 2.71 1.72
N SER A 108 10.49 2.75 0.61
CA SER A 108 9.58 1.67 0.25
C SER A 108 10.37 0.37 0.07
N PRO A 109 9.88 -0.77 0.60
CA PRO A 109 10.51 -2.07 0.36
C PRO A 109 10.71 -2.39 -1.11
N ILE A 110 9.80 -1.94 -2.00
CA ILE A 110 9.93 -2.12 -3.46
C ILE A 110 11.22 -1.45 -3.96
N SER A 111 11.51 -0.25 -3.48
CA SER A 111 12.71 0.51 -3.81
C SER A 111 14.00 -0.06 -3.16
N LEU A 112 13.88 -0.86 -2.09
CA LEU A 112 15.04 -1.56 -1.50
C LEU A 112 15.53 -2.70 -2.40
N PHE A 113 14.64 -3.32 -3.19
CA PHE A 113 15.04 -4.36 -4.15
C PHE A 113 15.71 -3.77 -5.40
N GLU A 114 15.38 -2.52 -5.75
CA GLU A 114 15.99 -1.80 -6.89
C GLU A 114 17.41 -1.28 -6.60
N LEU A 115 17.82 -1.22 -5.32
CA LEU A 115 19.15 -0.76 -4.91
C LEU A 115 20.24 -1.85 -4.94
N ASN A 116 19.89 -3.08 -5.31
CA ASN A 116 20.80 -4.25 -5.36
C ASN A 116 20.94 -4.86 -6.77
N ILE A 117 20.70 -4.08 -7.83
CA ILE A 117 20.98 -4.46 -9.23
C ILE A 117 21.96 -3.46 -9.84
#